data_AF-S4NX53-F1
#
_entry.id   AF-S4NX53-F1
#
_cell.length_a   1.000
_cell.length_b   1.000
_cell.length_c   1.000
_cell.angle_alpha   90.00
_cell.angle_beta   90.00
_cell.angle_gamma   90.00
#
_symmetry.space_group_name_H-M   'P 1'
#
loop_
_entity.id
_entity.type
_entity.pdbx_description
1 polymer ?
#
loop_
_entity_poly.entity_id
_entity_poly.type
_entity_poly.pdbx_seq_one_letter_code
_entity_poly.pdbx_strand_id
1 'polypeptide(L)'
;MEGELDQLKSVFRSLVVSSPTQVDARSLLRDYRNMVGTQIPLAKFGYRDPIAFLRERFSDCFIFQGPSGNPELTLIVPDTLKHVDKFV
;
A
#
# COMPACT_ATOMS: atom_id res chain seq x y z
N MET A 1 -8.05 -1.69 -16.36
CA MET A 1 -8.06 -0.54 -15.43
C MET A 1 -8.46 -0.95 -14.02
N GLU A 2 -9.69 -1.42 -13.73
CA GLU A 2 -10.04 -1.86 -12.36
C GLU A 2 -9.19 -3.04 -11.88
N GLY A 3 -9.04 -4.09 -12.70
CA GLY A 3 -8.23 -5.26 -12.33
C GLY A 3 -6.74 -4.98 -12.10
N GLU A 4 -6.16 -3.95 -12.73
CA GLU A 4 -4.76 -3.56 -12.48
C GLU A 4 -4.60 -2.86 -11.12
N LEU A 5 -5.60 -2.07 -10.73
CA LEU A 5 -5.61 -1.41 -9.42
C LEU A 5 -5.80 -2.44 -8.30
N ASP A 6 -6.63 -3.46 -8.50
CA ASP A 6 -6.83 -4.53 -7.53
C ASP A 6 -5.59 -5.42 -7.37
N GLN A 7 -4.88 -5.71 -8.45
CA GLN A 7 -3.58 -6.37 -8.40
C GLN A 7 -2.57 -5.53 -7.61
N LEU A 8 -2.50 -4.23 -7.89
CA LEU A 8 -1.62 -3.31 -7.18
C LEU A 8 -1.96 -3.23 -5.68
N LYS A 9 -3.25 -3.20 -5.34
CA LYS A 9 -3.74 -3.28 -3.94
C LYS A 9 -3.27 -4.56 -3.26
N SER A 10 -3.42 -5.70 -3.92
CA SER A 10 -2.98 -6.99 -3.37
C SER A 10 -1.48 -7.03 -3.11
N VAL A 11 -0.69 -6.50 -4.05
CA VAL A 11 0.77 -6.39 -3.91
C VAL A 11 1.16 -5.49 -2.74
N PHE A 12 0.58 -4.29 -2.63
CA PHE A 12 0.91 -3.39 -1.51
C PHE A 12 0.51 -3.97 -0.17
N ARG A 13 -0.65 -4.65 -0.08
CA ARG A 13 -1.05 -5.33 1.15
C ARG A 13 -0.01 -6.38 1.54
N SER A 14 0.44 -7.20 0.59
CA SER A 14 1.48 -8.20 0.85
C SER A 14 2.78 -7.56 1.35
N LEU A 15 3.23 -6.47 0.73
CA LEU A 15 4.45 -5.77 1.15
C LEU A 15 4.34 -5.21 2.57
N VAL A 16 3.18 -4.66 2.94
CA VAL A 16 2.96 -4.11 4.28
C VAL A 16 2.82 -5.22 5.34
N VAL A 17 2.12 -6.33 5.04
CA VAL A 17 1.99 -7.48 5.96
C VAL A 17 3.33 -8.16 6.21
N SER A 18 4.14 -8.33 5.16
CA SER A 18 5.40 -9.07 5.24
C SER A 18 6.56 -8.25 5.78
N SER A 19 6.39 -6.95 6.03
CA SER A 19 7.45 -6.10 6.54
C SER A 19 7.65 -6.30 8.04
N PRO A 20 8.87 -6.60 8.52
CA PRO A 20 9.16 -6.73 9.95
C PRO A 20 9.18 -5.38 10.67
N THR A 21 9.17 -4.27 9.92
CA THR A 21 9.19 -2.90 10.44
C THR A 21 8.04 -2.09 9.84
N GLN A 22 7.74 -0.96 10.47
CA GLN A 22 6.76 -0.01 9.95
C GLN A 22 7.14 0.42 8.51
N VAL A 23 6.14 0.47 7.62
CA VAL A 23 6.33 0.78 6.21
C VAL A 23 5.88 2.21 5.95
N ASP A 24 6.81 3.06 5.55
CA ASP A 24 6.50 4.38 5.00
C ASP A 24 6.26 4.33 3.49
N ALA A 25 5.64 5.37 2.95
CA ALA A 25 5.27 5.42 1.54
C ALA A 25 6.48 5.28 0.60
N ARG A 26 7.62 5.92 0.90
CA ARG A 26 8.82 5.77 0.06
C ARG A 26 9.37 4.35 0.11
N SER A 27 9.39 3.73 1.28
CA SER A 27 9.78 2.33 1.44
C SER A 27 8.86 1.41 0.65
N LEU A 28 7.54 1.56 0.76
CA LEU A 28 6.57 0.78 -0.02
C LEU A 28 6.81 0.89 -1.54
N LEU A 29 6.98 2.12 -2.04
CA LEU A 29 7.22 2.38 -3.46
C LEU A 29 8.54 1.77 -3.95
N ARG A 30 9.58 1.84 -3.13
CA ARG A 30 10.89 1.23 -3.40
C ARG A 30 10.77 -0.29 -3.44
N ASP A 31 10.11 -0.89 -2.45
CA ASP A 31 10.02 -2.34 -2.32
C ASP A 31 9.13 -2.93 -3.42
N TYR A 32 8.06 -2.22 -3.80
CA TYR A 32 7.29 -2.53 -5.01
C TYR A 32 8.19 -2.56 -6.25
N ARG A 33 9.00 -1.51 -6.47
CA ARG A 33 9.91 -1.45 -7.61
C ARG A 33 10.93 -2.60 -7.59
N ASN A 34 11.48 -2.92 -6.42
CA ASN A 34 12.44 -4.01 -6.27
C ASN A 34 11.81 -5.38 -6.59
N MET A 35 10.55 -5.58 -6.21
CA MET A 35 9.84 -6.83 -6.43
C MET A 35 9.30 -6.98 -7.87
N VAL A 36 8.71 -5.93 -8.43
CA VAL A 36 8.05 -5.95 -9.75
C VAL A 36 9.01 -5.55 -10.88
N GLY A 37 10.15 -4.96 -10.55
CA GLY A 37 11.17 -4.50 -11.50
C GLY A 37 10.87 -3.16 -12.17
N THR A 38 9.70 -2.56 -11.92
CA THR A 38 9.26 -1.31 -12.55
C THR A 38 8.63 -0.35 -11.54
N GLN A 39 8.61 0.94 -11.88
CA GLN A 39 7.88 1.94 -11.10
C GLN A 39 6.37 1.81 -11.33
N ILE A 40 5.57 2.24 -10.36
CA ILE A 40 4.12 2.32 -10.52
C ILE A 40 3.80 3.26 -11.70
N PRO A 41 2.91 2.86 -12.61
CA PRO A 41 2.55 3.68 -13.76
C PRO A 41 1.54 4.77 -13.37
N LEU A 42 1.95 5.74 -12.53
CA LEU A 42 1.09 6.82 -12.01
C LEU A 42 0.34 7.56 -13.12
N ALA A 43 1.02 7.85 -14.24
CA ALA A 43 0.44 8.54 -15.38
C ALA A 43 -0.74 7.76 -16.01
N LYS A 44 -0.70 6.42 -15.99
CA LYS A 44 -1.83 5.59 -16.46
C LYS A 44 -3.07 5.75 -15.59
N PHE A 45 -2.87 6.07 -14.31
CA PHE A 45 -3.97 6.30 -13.36
C PHE A 45 -4.36 7.78 -13.24
N GLY A 46 -3.73 8.68 -14.00
CA GLY A 46 -4.00 10.12 -13.97
C GLY A 46 -3.29 10.88 -12.84
N TYR A 47 -2.27 10.27 -12.22
CA TYR A 47 -1.55 10.87 -11.10
C TYR A 47 -0.13 11.28 -11.50
N ARG A 48 0.36 12.34 -10.85
CA ARG A 48 1.77 12.77 -10.89
C ARG A 48 2.47 12.59 -9.55
N ASP A 49 1.70 12.70 -8.47
CA ASP A 49 2.20 12.53 -7.12
C ASP A 49 1.85 11.14 -6.57
N PRO A 50 2.84 10.33 -6.16
CA PRO A 50 2.60 8.98 -5.65
C PRO A 50 1.88 8.98 -4.31
N ILE A 51 2.05 10.01 -3.47
CA ILE A 51 1.41 10.06 -2.15
C ILE A 51 -0.08 10.36 -2.29
N ALA A 52 -0.45 11.31 -3.15
CA ALA A 52 -1.83 11.60 -3.51
C ALA A 52 -2.51 10.36 -4.12
N PHE A 53 -1.82 9.67 -5.04
CA PHE A 53 -2.30 8.41 -5.60
C PHE A 53 -2.60 7.36 -4.51
N LEU A 54 -1.65 7.13 -3.59
CA LEU A 54 -1.83 6.18 -2.49
C LEU A 54 -3.01 6.56 -1.60
N ARG A 55 -3.13 7.84 -1.22
CA ARG A 55 -4.22 8.33 -0.37
C ARG A 55 -5.58 8.20 -1.04
N GLU A 56 -5.71 8.58 -2.31
CA GLU A 56 -7.00 8.55 -2.99
C GLU A 56 -7.45 7.14 -3.38
N ARG A 57 -6.51 6.25 -3.73
CA ARG A 57 -6.86 4.92 -4.25
C ARG A 57 -6.75 3.79 -3.24
N PHE A 58 -6.10 4.02 -2.11
CA PHE A 58 -5.82 2.98 -1.11
C PHE A 58 -6.19 3.40 0.32
N SER A 59 -6.96 4.48 0.51
CA SER A 59 -7.51 4.85 1.83
C SER A 59 -8.48 3.82 2.41
N ASP A 60 -9.01 2.92 1.59
CA ASP A 60 -9.82 1.77 2.03
C ASP A 60 -8.95 0.61 2.57
N CYS A 61 -7.66 0.58 2.24
CA CYS A 61 -6.72 -0.47 2.62
C CYS A 61 -5.77 -0.04 3.74
N PHE A 62 -5.42 1.24 3.78
CA PHE A 62 -4.37 1.75 4.65
C PHE A 62 -4.79 3.02 5.39
N ILE A 63 -4.41 3.08 6.65
CA ILE A 63 -4.36 4.30 7.45
C ILE A 63 -3.01 4.96 7.18
N PHE A 64 -3.03 6.25 6.85
CA PHE A 64 -1.85 7.05 6.57
C PHE A 64 -1.55 7.98 7.76
N GLN A 65 -0.44 7.76 8.44
CA GLN A 65 -0.04 8.50 9.64
C GLN A 65 1.30 9.23 9.44
N GLY A 66 1.62 10.19 10.31
CA GLY A 66 2.90 10.91 10.26
C GLY A 66 2.98 12.00 9.17
N PRO A 67 4.19 12.36 8.72
CA PRO A 67 4.42 13.49 7.82
C PRO A 67 3.70 13.36 6.48
N SER A 68 3.10 14.44 5.99
CA SER A 68 2.33 14.44 4.74
C SER A 68 3.15 13.98 3.52
N GLY A 69 4.44 14.29 3.46
CA GLY A 69 5.33 13.95 2.35
C GLY A 69 5.95 12.55 2.40
N ASN A 70 5.80 11.83 3.52
CA ASN A 70 6.20 10.42 3.63
C ASN A 70 5.44 9.74 4.78
N PRO A 71 4.13 9.47 4.62
CA PRO A 71 3.34 8.88 5.68
C PRO A 71 3.69 7.41 5.90
N GLU A 72 3.52 6.97 7.12
CA GLU A 72 3.52 5.56 7.52
C GLU A 72 2.18 4.93 7.15
N LEU A 73 2.21 3.71 6.61
CA LEU A 73 1.04 2.95 6.20
C LEU A 73 0.77 1.84 7.20
N THR A 74 -0.44 1.85 7.76
CA THR A 74 -0.95 0.77 8.62
C THR A 74 -2.13 0.11 7.91
N LEU A 75 -2.13 -1.21 7.82
CA LEU A 75 -3.25 -1.94 7.22
C LEU A 75 -4.55 -1.75 8.02
N ILE A 76 -5.62 -1.44 7.29
CA ILE A 76 -6.98 -1.51 7.82
C ILE A 76 -7.36 -2.99 7.81
N VAL A 77 -7.41 -3.61 8.99
CA VAL A 77 -8.00 -4.94 9.15
C VAL A 77 -9.50 -4.72 9.37
N PRO A 78 -10.38 -5.04 8.40
CA PRO A 78 -11.80 -4.93 8.64
C PRO A 78 -12.19 -5.86 9.80
N ASP A 79 -13.07 -5.40 10.70
CA ASP A 79 -13.54 -6.15 11.87
C ASP A 79 -14.03 -7.58 11.55
N THR A 80 -14.41 -7.84 10.29
CA THR A 80 -14.81 -9.15 9.76
C THR A 80 -13.67 -10.17 9.64
N LEU A 81 -12.41 -9.77 9.80
CA LEU A 81 -11.23 -10.65 9.75
C LEU A 81 -10.64 -11.01 11.12
N LYS A 82 -11.30 -10.65 12.23
CA LYS A 82 -10.90 -10.98 13.62
C LYS A 82 -10.90 -12.50 13.97
N HIS A 83 -10.89 -13.40 12.99
CA HIS A 83 -10.90 -14.86 13.22
C HIS A 83 -9.60 -15.59 12.85
N VAL A 84 -8.58 -14.88 12.35
CA VAL A 84 -7.28 -15.51 12.06
C VAL A 84 -6.18 -14.93 12.94
N ASP A 85 -6.42 -14.88 14.25
CA ASP A 85 -5.39 -14.54 15.23
C ASP A 85 -5.41 -15.57 16.39
N LYS A 86 -5.19 -16.84 16.02
CA LYS A 86 -4.76 -17.93 16.91
C LYS A 86 -3.98 -18.98 16.11
N PHE A 87 -2.80 -18.60 15.65
CA PHE A 87 -1.74 -19.57 15.37
C PHE A 87 -0.42 -19.02 15.92
N VAL A 88 -0.31 -19.10 17.25
CA VAL A 88 0.90 -19.49 18.02
C VAL A 88 0.41 -19.95 19.38
#